data_AF-S5T773-F1
#
_entry.id   AF-S5T773-F1
#
_cell.length_a   1.000
_cell.length_b   1.000
_cell.length_c   1.000
_cell.angle_alpha   90.00
_cell.angle_beta   90.00
_cell.angle_gamma   90.00
#
_symmetry.space_group_name_H-M   'P 1'
#
loop_
_entity.id
_entity.type
_entity.pdbx_description
1 polymer ?
#
loop_
_entity_poly.entity_id
_entity_poly.type
_entity_poly.pdbx_seq_one_letter_code
_entity_poly.pdbx_strand_id
1 'polypeptide(L)'
;EKNFKCYIACVYKMGQSVKGNTLNHDMMLRQVDMMFPAEMKAPVKAAIEHCKPVAKQHKDICEASYWTAKCVYEFDPSNFVFP
;
A
#
# COMPACT_ATOMS: atom_id res chain seq x y z
N GLU A 1 -9.46 8.07 14.91
CA GLU A 1 -9.39 7.16 13.74
C GLU A 1 -8.93 7.82 12.43
N LYS A 2 -9.54 8.93 12.00
CA LYS A 2 -9.12 9.64 10.76
C LYS A 2 -7.62 9.95 10.70
N ASN A 3 -7.03 10.39 11.82
CA ASN A 3 -5.60 10.70 11.90
C ASN A 3 -4.72 9.49 11.58
N PHE A 4 -5.09 8.28 12.02
CA PHE A 4 -4.33 7.06 11.74
C PHE A 4 -4.46 6.65 10.27
N LYS A 5 -5.68 6.67 9.71
CA LYS A 5 -5.89 6.42 8.28
C LYS A 5 -5.08 7.39 7.41
N CYS A 6 -5.04 8.67 7.78
CA CYS A 6 -4.27 9.67 7.06
C CYS A 6 -2.76 9.58 7.30
N TYR A 7 -2.32 9.02 8.43
CA TYR A 7 -0.92 8.68 8.63
C TYR A 7 -0.46 7.63 7.61
N ILE A 8 -1.25 6.59 7.37
CA ILE A 8 -0.93 5.60 6.33
C ILE A 8 -0.82 6.28 4.95
N ALA A 9 -1.76 7.16 4.62
CA ALA A 9 -1.67 7.94 3.38
C ALA A 9 -0.43 8.86 3.34
N CYS A 10 0.02 9.38 4.47
CA CYS A 10 1.25 10.16 4.58
C CYS A 10 2.47 9.32 4.21
N VAL A 11 2.57 8.09 4.74
CA VAL A 11 3.65 7.17 4.40
C VAL A 11 3.65 6.82 2.91
N TYR A 12 2.49 6.53 2.33
CA TYR A 12 2.39 6.29 0.88
C TYR A 12 2.73 7.52 0.04
N LYS A 13 2.44 8.74 0.51
CA LYS A 13 2.90 9.98 -0.14
C LYS A 13 4.42 10.12 -0.10
N MET A 14 5.07 9.83 1.03
CA MET A 14 6.52 9.83 1.13
C MET A 14 7.14 8.83 0.15
N GLY A 15 6.49 7.68 -0.03
CA GLY A 15 6.87 6.67 -1.01
C GLY A 15 6.47 6.97 -2.47
N GLN A 16 5.93 8.15 -2.77
CA GLN A 16 5.45 8.53 -4.11
C GLN A 16 4.36 7.59 -4.68
N SER A 17 3.73 6.80 -3.80
CA SER A 17 2.68 5.85 -4.13
C SER A 17 1.29 6.51 -4.14
N VAL A 18 1.21 7.82 -3.89
CA VAL A 18 -0.01 8.63 -4.02
C VAL A 18 0.18 9.65 -5.14
N LYS A 19 -0.72 9.66 -6.11
CA LYS A 19 -0.80 10.68 -7.17
C LYS A 19 -2.16 11.36 -7.12
N GLY A 20 -2.16 12.64 -6.76
CA GLY A 20 -3.39 13.40 -6.51
C GLY A 20 -4.17 12.79 -5.35
N ASN A 21 -5.32 12.19 -5.66
CA ASN A 21 -6.21 11.55 -4.68
C ASN A 21 -6.36 10.03 -4.92
N THR A 22 -5.39 9.42 -5.61
CA THR A 22 -5.40 7.98 -5.97
C THR A 22 -4.07 7.31 -5.64
N LEU A 23 -4.10 5.99 -5.40
CA LEU A 23 -2.90 5.18 -5.25
C LEU A 23 -2.30 4.81 -6.61
N ASN A 24 -0.99 5.01 -6.73
CA ASN A 24 -0.21 4.63 -7.91
C ASN A 24 0.42 3.25 -7.68
N HIS A 25 -0.27 2.24 -8.22
CA HIS A 25 0.12 0.85 -8.10
C HIS A 25 1.51 0.53 -8.63
N ASP A 26 1.85 1.07 -9.80
CA ASP A 26 3.16 0.80 -10.43
C ASP A 26 4.30 1.37 -9.57
N MET A 27 4.07 2.49 -8.88
CA MET A 27 5.04 3.02 -7.93
C MET A 27 5.17 2.15 -6.69
N MET A 28 4.07 1.62 -6.15
CA MET A 28 4.13 0.68 -5.02
C MET A 28 4.99 -0.55 -5.37
N LEU A 29 4.77 -1.15 -6.54
CA LEU A 29 5.59 -2.29 -7.00
C LEU A 29 7.07 -1.92 -7.15
N ARG A 30 7.35 -0.74 -7.70
CA ARG A 30 8.72 -0.24 -7.86
C ARG A 30 9.39 0.01 -6.51
N GLN A 31 8.66 0.48 -5.50
CA GLN A 31 9.20 0.62 -4.15
C GLN A 31 9.60 -0.72 -3.55
N VAL A 32 8.80 -1.77 -3.78
CA VAL A 32 9.15 -3.14 -3.34
C VAL A 32 10.46 -3.58 -3.96
N ASP A 33 10.66 -3.33 -5.26
CA ASP A 33 11.91 -3.69 -5.94
C ASP A 33 13.16 -2.98 -5.37
N MET A 34 13.01 -1.75 -4.90
CA MET A 34 14.11 -0.94 -4.39
C MET A 34 14.40 -1.17 -2.91
N MET A 35 13.38 -1.45 -2.10
CA MET A 35 13.48 -1.40 -0.63
C MET A 35 13.44 -2.76 0.05
N PHE A 36 12.85 -3.79 -0.58
CA PHE A 36 12.65 -5.07 0.09
C PHE A 36 13.79 -6.07 -0.21
N PRO A 37 14.11 -6.97 0.73
CA PRO A 37 14.96 -8.14 0.49
C PRO A 37 14.41 -9.02 -0.62
N ALA A 38 15.28 -9.75 -1.34
CA ALA A 38 14.92 -10.51 -2.53
C ALA A 38 13.81 -11.55 -2.27
N GLU A 39 13.88 -12.21 -1.12
CA GLU A 39 12.95 -13.23 -0.63
C GLU A 39 11.54 -12.67 -0.36
N MET A 40 11.42 -11.38 -0.04
CA MET A 40 10.13 -10.72 0.24
C MET A 40 9.51 -10.07 -1.00
N LYS A 41 10.28 -9.83 -2.07
CA LYS A 41 9.77 -9.07 -3.24
C LYS A 41 8.57 -9.74 -3.89
N ALA A 42 8.67 -11.03 -4.19
CA ALA A 42 7.60 -11.77 -4.85
C ALA A 42 6.29 -11.83 -4.02
N PRO A 43 6.32 -12.23 -2.73
CA PRO A 43 5.10 -12.27 -1.92
C PRO A 43 4.47 -10.88 -1.72
N VAL A 44 5.27 -9.85 -1.44
CA VAL A 44 4.76 -8.49 -1.24
C VAL A 44 4.14 -7.94 -2.53
N LYS A 45 4.74 -8.18 -3.70
CA LYS A 45 4.14 -7.79 -4.98
C LYS A 45 2.81 -8.51 -5.24
N ALA A 46 2.73 -9.80 -4.92
CA ALA A 46 1.49 -10.56 -5.06
C ALA A 46 0.37 -9.98 -4.18
N ALA A 47 0.70 -9.57 -2.95
CA ALA A 47 -0.25 -8.92 -2.05
C ALA A 47 -0.73 -7.55 -2.59
N ILE A 48 0.18 -6.72 -3.11
CA ILE A 48 -0.19 -5.43 -3.71
C ILE A 48 -1.10 -5.64 -4.93
N GLU A 49 -0.78 -6.59 -5.81
CA GLU A 49 -1.64 -6.93 -6.95
C GLU A 49 -3.03 -7.41 -6.51
N HIS A 50 -3.10 -8.28 -5.51
CA HIS A 50 -4.36 -8.76 -4.95
C HIS A 50 -5.23 -7.60 -4.42
N CYS A 51 -4.60 -6.62 -3.75
CA CYS A 51 -5.29 -5.53 -3.07
C CYS A 51 -5.54 -4.28 -3.94
N LYS A 52 -5.08 -4.28 -5.19
CA LYS A 52 -5.27 -3.19 -6.15
C LYS A 52 -6.74 -2.74 -6.32
N PRO A 53 -7.75 -3.64 -6.34
CA PRO A 53 -9.15 -3.24 -6.48
C PRO A 53 -9.69 -2.46 -5.27
N VAL A 54 -9.14 -2.68 -4.08
CA VAL A 54 -9.64 -2.08 -2.82
C VAL A 54 -9.51 -0.56 -2.85
N ALA A 55 -8.40 -0.04 -3.36
CA ALA A 55 -8.15 1.39 -3.46
C ALA A 55 -9.25 2.14 -4.25
N LYS A 56 -9.86 1.48 -5.24
CA LYS A 56 -10.91 2.07 -6.10
C LYS A 56 -12.28 2.16 -5.43
N GLN A 57 -12.48 1.45 -4.32
CA GLN A 57 -13.75 1.44 -3.57
C GLN A 57 -13.90 2.65 -2.65
N HIS A 58 -12.81 3.41 -2.43
CA HIS A 58 -12.77 4.54 -1.51
C HIS A 58 -12.42 5.84 -2.22
N LYS A 59 -13.23 6.88 -2.02
CA LYS A 59 -13.00 8.21 -2.62
C LYS A 59 -11.99 9.05 -1.83
N ASP A 60 -11.90 8.85 -0.51
CA ASP A 60 -10.96 9.56 0.35
C ASP A 60 -9.61 8.84 0.35
N ILE A 61 -8.52 9.57 0.13
CA ILE A 61 -7.18 8.97 0.04
C ILE A 61 -6.72 8.33 1.36
N CYS A 62 -7.14 8.85 2.52
CA CYS A 62 -6.81 8.25 3.80
C CYS A 62 -7.52 6.90 3.95
N GLU A 63 -8.78 6.80 3.55
CA GLU A 63 -9.52 5.55 3.52
C GLU A 63 -8.93 4.56 2.51
N ALA A 64 -8.70 4.98 1.28
CA ALA A 64 -8.10 4.14 0.24
C ALA A 64 -6.76 3.57 0.72
N SER A 65 -5.91 4.40 1.32
CA SER A 65 -4.60 3.98 1.84
C SER A 65 -4.75 2.97 2.98
N TYR A 66 -5.61 3.25 3.96
CA TYR A 66 -5.84 2.35 5.10
C TYR A 66 -6.37 1.00 4.65
N TRP A 67 -7.41 0.97 3.81
CA TRP A 67 -8.03 -0.28 3.37
C TRP A 67 -7.11 -1.10 2.47
N THR A 68 -6.30 -0.45 1.63
CA THR A 68 -5.25 -1.14 0.88
C THR A 68 -4.20 -1.73 1.80
N ALA A 69 -3.66 -0.97 2.76
CA ALA A 69 -2.67 -1.48 3.72
C ALA A 69 -3.22 -2.66 4.54
N LYS A 70 -4.48 -2.55 4.99
CA LYS A 70 -5.18 -3.61 5.71
C LYS A 70 -5.32 -4.87 4.85
N CYS A 71 -5.74 -4.74 3.60
CA CYS A 71 -5.83 -5.88 2.68
C CYS A 71 -4.48 -6.59 2.49
N VAL A 72 -3.39 -5.83 2.34
CA VAL A 72 -2.04 -6.41 2.19
C VAL A 72 -1.65 -7.18 3.45
N TYR A 73 -1.92 -6.61 4.63
CA TYR A 73 -1.69 -7.28 5.92
C TYR A 73 -2.55 -8.55 6.07
N GLU A 74 -3.82 -8.52 5.68
CA GLU A 74 -4.70 -9.70 5.77
C GLU A 74 -4.33 -10.79 4.76
N PHE A 75 -3.80 -10.42 3.59
CA PHE A 75 -3.37 -11.36 2.56
C PHE A 75 -2.05 -12.06 2.92
N ASP A 76 -1.06 -11.31 3.42
CA ASP A 76 0.24 -11.84 3.81
C ASP A 76 0.82 -11.11 5.04
N PRO A 77 0.35 -11.46 6.25
CA PRO A 77 0.81 -10.80 7.47
C PRO A 77 2.27 -11.09 7.78
N SER A 78 2.83 -12.19 7.28
CA SER A 78 4.22 -12.60 7.53
C SER A 78 5.22 -11.74 6.77
N ASN A 79 4.86 -11.22 5.60
CA ASN A 79 5.71 -10.34 4.80
C ASN A 79 5.28 -8.86 4.84
N PHE A 80 4.25 -8.52 5.61
CA PHE A 80 3.78 -7.15 5.75
C PHE A 80 4.73 -6.32 6.61
N VAL A 81 5.21 -5.21 6.05
CA VAL A 81 6.04 -4.22 6.75
C VAL A 81 5.48 -2.84 6.46
N PHE A 82 5.28 -2.04 7.51
CA PHE A 82 4.78 -0.67 7.41
C PHE A 82 5.55 0.24 8.38
N PRO A 83 6.13 1.36 7.91
CA PRO A 83 6.80 2.36 8.73
C PRO A 83 5.92 3.01 9.80
#